data_AF-A0A4R1RZN1-F1
#
_entry.id   AF-A0A4R1RZN1-F1
#
_cell.length_a   1.000
_cell.length_b   1.000
_cell.length_c   1.000
_cell.angle_alpha   90.00
_cell.angle_beta   90.00
_cell.angle_gamma   90.00
#
_symmetry.space_group_name_H-M   'P 1'
#
loop_
_entity.id
_entity.type
_entity.pdbx_description
1 polymer ?
#
loop_
_entity_poly.entity_id
_entity_poly.type
_entity_poly.pdbx_seq_one_letter_code
_entity_poly.pdbx_strand_id
1 'polypeptide(L)'
;MFGLNTGFGFNSESDLSLSRRQLMQAAALVGVALAPLPSFGASASDTELVPFKINVPQADLDDLKLRLARTRWPERETVSDASQGAQLDKIKALVEYWRTAYDWRRLEARLNGYPQFKTEIDGLGIHFLHIRSKHEDALPLIMTHGWPGSIVEFLEVIEPLTDPAAHGGKAEDAFHVVLPSIPGHGFSDKPAEKGWNRTRIAHAWNTLMHRLGYDSYVAQGGDWGSVITTEMGLLRVNGLRAMHVNLPFVFPNPFRPIRHQKNRSRSIR
;
A
#
# COMPACT_ATOMS: atom_id res chain seq x y z
N MET A 1 12.29 59.57 17.00
CA MET A 1 11.08 60.05 17.69
C MET A 1 10.37 58.82 18.25
N PHE A 2 10.48 58.64 19.58
CA PHE A 2 9.79 57.71 20.51
C PHE A 2 9.50 56.27 20.02
N GLY A 3 10.08 55.18 20.53
CA GLY A 3 10.59 54.91 21.88
C GLY A 3 9.44 54.50 22.81
N LEU A 4 9.33 53.21 23.16
CA LEU A 4 9.08 52.75 24.52
C LEU A 4 9.40 51.25 24.65
N ASN A 5 10.33 51.02 25.57
CA ASN A 5 10.84 49.76 26.08
C ASN A 5 10.14 49.54 27.43
N THR A 6 9.70 48.32 27.74
CA THR A 6 9.66 47.84 29.13
C THR A 6 9.98 46.36 29.12
N GLY A 7 11.21 46.04 29.54
CA GLY A 7 11.59 44.68 29.91
C GLY A 7 11.10 44.36 31.32
N PHE A 8 10.95 43.07 31.59
CA PHE A 8 11.26 42.48 32.89
C PHE A 8 11.83 41.09 32.62
N GLY A 9 13.00 40.83 33.20
CA GLY A 9 13.66 39.54 33.15
C GLY A 9 13.92 39.00 34.55
N PHE A 10 14.33 37.73 34.53
CA PHE A 10 15.10 36.93 35.51
C PHE A 10 14.36 35.90 36.39
N ASN A 11 14.72 34.64 36.09
CA ASN A 11 15.20 33.53 36.96
C ASN A 11 14.23 32.93 38.00
N SER A 12 14.24 31.63 38.32
CA SER A 12 15.09 30.47 37.99
C SER A 12 14.37 29.18 38.45
N GLU A 13 14.70 28.07 37.78
CA GLU A 13 14.79 26.68 38.30
C GLU A 13 13.66 26.08 39.13
N SER A 14 13.03 25.05 38.57
CA SER A 14 12.79 23.80 39.30
C SER A 14 12.90 22.61 38.33
N ASP A 15 13.96 21.84 38.54
CA ASP A 15 14.32 20.59 37.91
C ASP A 15 13.29 19.49 38.23
N LEU A 16 12.73 18.85 37.20
CA LEU A 16 11.97 17.59 37.34
C LEU A 16 12.45 16.63 36.26
N SER A 17 13.66 16.11 36.46
CA SER A 17 14.21 14.95 35.76
C SER A 17 13.44 13.68 36.14
N LEU A 18 12.34 13.40 35.43
CA LEU A 18 11.64 12.12 35.52
C LEU A 18 12.37 11.08 34.65
N SER A 19 13.15 10.21 35.30
CA SER A 19 13.80 9.09 34.61
C SER A 19 12.79 8.03 34.17
N ARG A 20 13.03 7.43 33.00
CA ARG A 20 12.20 6.38 32.34
C ARG A 20 11.93 5.12 33.20
N ARG A 21 12.51 5.01 34.40
CA ARG A 21 12.37 3.86 35.31
C ARG A 21 11.30 4.01 36.38
N GLN A 22 10.66 5.19 36.52
CA GLN A 22 9.63 5.44 37.53
C GLN A 22 8.18 5.44 37.00
N LEU A 23 7.97 5.14 35.71
CA LEU A 23 6.63 5.08 35.09
C LEU A 23 6.02 3.66 35.03
N MET A 24 6.65 2.65 35.67
CA MET A 24 6.25 1.23 35.55
C MET A 24 5.67 0.60 36.83
N GLN A 25 5.24 1.38 37.83
CA GLN A 25 4.58 0.84 39.03
C GLN A 25 3.46 1.74 39.55
N ALA A 26 2.25 1.54 39.03
CA ALA A 26 0.90 1.81 39.59
C ALA A 26 -0.07 1.84 38.38
N ALA A 27 -1.16 1.10 38.29
CA ALA A 27 -2.09 0.66 39.31
C ALA A 27 -2.78 -0.65 38.90
N ALA A 28 -3.07 -1.47 39.90
CA ALA A 28 -3.96 -2.62 39.81
C ALA A 28 -5.38 -2.22 40.24
N LEU A 29 -6.38 -2.86 39.61
CA LEU A 29 -7.75 -3.15 40.09
C LEU A 29 -8.79 -2.01 40.16
N VAL A 30 -9.65 -1.96 39.13
CA VAL A 30 -11.12 -1.88 39.32
C VAL A 30 -11.78 -2.83 38.31
N GLY A 31 -12.48 -3.84 38.81
CA GLY A 31 -13.25 -4.78 38.01
C GLY A 31 -14.61 -4.21 37.62
N VAL A 32 -14.95 -4.35 36.33
CA VAL A 32 -16.33 -4.29 35.84
C VAL A 32 -16.53 -5.52 34.98
N ALA A 33 -17.49 -6.36 35.36
CA ALA A 33 -17.90 -7.53 34.60
C ALA A 33 -18.51 -7.09 33.27
N LEU A 34 -17.78 -7.32 32.18
CA LEU A 34 -18.29 -7.31 30.82
C LEU A 34 -18.36 -8.76 30.35
N ALA A 35 -19.57 -9.19 29.96
CA ALA A 35 -19.79 -10.50 29.38
C ALA A 35 -18.83 -10.74 28.19
N PRO A 36 -18.30 -11.95 28.00
CA PRO A 36 -17.39 -12.21 26.91
C PRO A 36 -18.17 -12.10 25.60
N LEU A 37 -17.81 -11.10 24.79
CA LEU A 37 -18.05 -11.17 23.34
C LEU A 37 -17.33 -12.43 22.82
N PRO A 38 -17.88 -13.11 21.81
CA PRO A 38 -17.20 -14.26 21.22
C PRO A 38 -15.83 -13.80 20.71
N SER A 39 -14.79 -14.25 21.41
CA SER A 39 -13.43 -14.24 20.92
C SER A 39 -13.41 -15.14 19.70
N PHE A 40 -13.32 -14.55 18.51
CA PHE A 40 -12.75 -15.26 17.37
C PHE A 40 -11.31 -15.58 17.78
N GLY A 41 -11.09 -16.81 18.22
CA GLY A 41 -9.75 -17.28 18.55
C GLY A 41 -8.92 -17.21 17.29
N ALA A 42 -7.95 -16.30 17.25
CA ALA A 42 -6.82 -16.42 16.36
C ALA A 42 -6.16 -17.77 16.71
N SER A 43 -6.29 -18.74 15.80
CA SER A 43 -5.52 -19.98 15.87
C SER A 43 -4.04 -19.60 15.80
N ALA A 44 -3.17 -20.37 16.45
CA ALA A 44 -1.72 -20.17 16.45
C ALA A 44 -1.06 -20.16 15.05
N SER A 45 -1.84 -20.38 13.98
CA SER A 45 -1.45 -20.31 12.57
C SER A 45 -1.53 -18.90 11.95
N ASP A 46 -2.14 -17.91 12.60
CA ASP A 46 -2.45 -16.61 11.98
C ASP A 46 -1.24 -15.72 11.67
N THR A 47 -0.05 -16.01 12.19
CA THR A 47 1.15 -15.16 12.02
C THR A 47 2.24 -15.79 11.16
N GLU A 48 2.04 -16.99 10.63
CA GLU A 48 3.07 -17.69 9.86
C GLU A 48 3.34 -16.97 8.53
N LEU A 49 4.62 -16.81 8.20
CA LEU A 49 5.09 -16.34 6.90
C LEU A 49 5.46 -17.57 6.07
N VAL A 50 4.56 -18.00 5.19
CA VAL A 50 4.75 -19.19 4.37
C VAL A 50 5.50 -18.81 3.09
N PRO A 51 6.68 -19.40 2.79
CA PRO A 51 7.36 -19.15 1.53
C PRO A 51 6.46 -19.48 0.33
N PHE A 52 6.46 -18.61 -0.67
CA PHE A 52 5.64 -18.74 -1.86
C PHE A 52 6.53 -18.80 -3.10
N LYS A 53 6.16 -19.66 -4.06
CA LYS A 53 6.74 -19.68 -5.40
C LYS A 53 5.62 -19.72 -6.42
N ILE A 54 5.73 -18.87 -7.43
CA ILE A 54 4.84 -18.88 -8.57
C ILE A 54 5.14 -20.14 -9.38
N ASN A 55 4.10 -20.94 -9.62
CA ASN A 55 4.19 -22.12 -10.45
C ASN A 55 2.89 -22.29 -11.23
N VAL A 56 2.82 -21.69 -12.42
CA VAL A 56 1.64 -21.81 -13.28
C VAL A 56 1.69 -23.16 -14.01
N PRO A 57 0.65 -24.01 -13.88
CA PRO A 57 0.57 -25.29 -14.58
C PRO A 57 0.72 -25.11 -16.09
N GLN A 58 1.41 -26.05 -16.75
CA GLN A 58 1.57 -26.00 -18.21
C GLN A 58 0.22 -26.02 -18.94
N ALA A 59 -0.76 -26.75 -18.41
CA ALA A 59 -2.12 -26.81 -18.94
C ALA A 59 -2.79 -25.43 -19.03
N ASP A 60 -2.55 -24.53 -18.08
CA ASP A 60 -3.12 -23.18 -18.07
C ASP A 60 -2.49 -22.31 -19.18
N LEU A 61 -1.19 -22.49 -19.43
CA LEU A 61 -0.48 -21.79 -20.52
C LEU A 61 -0.92 -22.30 -21.89
N ASP A 62 -1.17 -23.61 -22.01
CA ASP A 62 -1.66 -24.22 -23.24
C ASP A 62 -3.11 -23.79 -23.52
N ASP A 63 -3.97 -23.75 -22.50
CA ASP A 63 -5.33 -23.21 -22.60
C ASP A 63 -5.33 -21.74 -23.01
N LEU A 64 -4.47 -20.91 -22.41
CA LEU A 64 -4.29 -19.51 -22.81
C LEU A 64 -3.95 -19.40 -24.30
N LYS A 65 -2.95 -20.14 -24.78
CA LYS A 65 -2.54 -20.11 -26.19
C LYS A 65 -3.67 -20.57 -27.13
N LEU A 66 -4.44 -21.57 -26.72
CA LEU A 66 -5.60 -22.04 -27.48
C LEU A 66 -6.69 -20.97 -27.59
N ARG A 67 -6.98 -20.25 -26.50
CA ARG A 67 -7.95 -19.15 -26.49
C ARG A 67 -7.50 -17.99 -27.39
N LEU A 68 -6.22 -17.59 -27.29
CA LEU A 68 -5.66 -16.55 -28.14
C LEU A 68 -5.75 -16.93 -29.64
N ALA A 69 -5.47 -18.19 -29.98
CA ALA A 69 -5.57 -18.69 -31.36
C ALA A 69 -7.01 -18.68 -31.92
N ARG A 70 -8.01 -18.81 -31.05
CA ARG A 70 -9.44 -18.89 -31.39
C ARG A 70 -10.18 -17.56 -31.22
N THR A 71 -9.45 -16.45 -31.13
CA THR A 71 -10.05 -15.12 -30.96
C THR A 71 -10.99 -14.78 -32.11
N ARG A 72 -12.27 -14.53 -31.80
CA ARG A 72 -13.22 -13.93 -32.74
C ARG A 72 -13.08 -12.41 -32.67
N TRP A 73 -12.41 -11.84 -33.65
CA TRP A 73 -12.14 -10.41 -33.74
C TRP A 73 -13.41 -9.59 -34.03
N PRO A 74 -13.55 -8.40 -33.43
CA PRO A 74 -14.59 -7.45 -33.84
C PRO A 74 -14.26 -6.83 -35.21
N GLU A 75 -15.21 -6.10 -35.78
CA GLU A 75 -14.99 -5.22 -36.91
C GLU A 75 -13.96 -4.12 -36.57
N ARG A 76 -13.35 -3.55 -37.61
CA ARG A 76 -12.40 -2.44 -37.45
C ARG A 76 -13.11 -1.19 -36.92
N GLU A 77 -12.40 -0.44 -36.08
CA GLU A 77 -12.81 0.90 -35.66
C GLU A 77 -13.10 1.84 -36.84
N THR A 78 -14.01 2.81 -36.66
CA THR A 78 -14.39 3.77 -37.73
C THR A 78 -13.44 4.96 -37.85
N VAL A 79 -12.46 5.05 -36.94
CA VAL A 79 -11.51 6.15 -36.81
C VAL A 79 -10.08 5.67 -37.09
N SER A 80 -9.19 6.56 -37.52
CA SER A 80 -7.77 6.24 -37.73
C SER A 80 -6.90 6.43 -36.49
N ASP A 81 -7.44 6.96 -35.40
CA ASP A 81 -6.77 7.21 -34.13
C ASP A 81 -7.26 6.25 -33.01
N ALA A 82 -6.90 6.53 -31.76
CA ALA A 82 -7.28 5.72 -30.58
C ALA A 82 -8.49 6.31 -29.82
N SER A 83 -9.23 7.25 -30.40
CA SER A 83 -10.35 7.94 -29.73
C SER A 83 -11.50 6.99 -29.34
N GLN A 84 -11.62 5.84 -30.01
CA GLN A 84 -12.60 4.79 -29.72
C GLN A 84 -12.01 3.62 -28.92
N GLY A 85 -10.79 3.75 -28.40
CA GLY A 85 -10.09 2.70 -27.65
C GLY A 85 -8.92 2.09 -28.44
N ALA A 86 -8.53 0.88 -28.06
CA ALA A 86 -7.38 0.22 -28.66
C ALA A 86 -7.65 -0.21 -30.11
N GLN A 87 -6.76 0.19 -31.02
CA GLN A 87 -6.89 -0.10 -32.45
C GLN A 87 -6.75 -1.59 -32.75
N LEU A 88 -7.60 -2.11 -33.65
CA LEU A 88 -7.69 -3.55 -33.92
C LEU A 88 -6.36 -4.15 -34.38
N ASP A 89 -5.65 -3.47 -35.29
CA ASP A 89 -4.37 -3.96 -35.83
C ASP A 89 -3.29 -4.05 -34.75
N LYS A 90 -3.30 -3.13 -33.77
CA LYS A 90 -2.35 -3.13 -32.64
C LYS A 90 -2.64 -4.29 -31.68
N ILE A 91 -3.91 -4.53 -31.37
CA ILE A 91 -4.28 -5.67 -30.50
C ILE A 91 -4.01 -7.00 -31.20
N LYS A 92 -4.28 -7.13 -32.50
CA LYS A 92 -3.92 -8.34 -33.27
C LYS A 92 -2.42 -8.63 -33.21
N ALA A 93 -1.58 -7.61 -33.42
CA ALA A 93 -0.13 -7.77 -33.31
C ALA A 93 0.32 -8.16 -31.90
N LEU A 94 -0.26 -7.55 -30.86
CA LEU A 94 0.04 -7.88 -29.47
C LEU A 94 -0.36 -9.32 -29.12
N VAL A 95 -1.57 -9.74 -29.51
CA VAL A 95 -2.07 -11.10 -29.28
C VAL A 95 -1.22 -12.13 -30.02
N GLU A 96 -0.78 -11.83 -31.24
CA GLU A 96 0.09 -12.73 -31.99
C GLU A 96 1.44 -12.91 -31.28
N TYR A 97 2.08 -11.81 -30.87
CA TYR A 97 3.32 -11.87 -30.09
C TYR A 97 3.11 -12.66 -28.78
N TRP A 98 2.02 -12.40 -28.06
CA TRP A 98 1.72 -13.09 -26.80
C TRP A 98 1.56 -14.60 -27.00
N ARG A 99 0.86 -15.01 -28.07
CA ARG A 99 0.58 -16.42 -28.36
C ARG A 99 1.83 -17.19 -28.80
N THR A 100 2.71 -16.56 -29.58
CA THR A 100 3.79 -17.29 -30.29
C THR A 100 5.18 -17.02 -29.78
N ALA A 101 5.45 -15.84 -29.22
CA ALA A 101 6.82 -15.40 -28.91
C ALA A 101 7.02 -15.01 -27.44
N TYR A 102 5.97 -14.56 -26.74
CA TYR A 102 6.09 -14.23 -25.33
C TYR A 102 6.33 -15.47 -24.48
N ASP A 103 7.42 -15.44 -23.72
CA ASP A 103 7.78 -16.49 -22.78
C ASP A 103 7.32 -16.12 -21.36
N TRP A 104 6.26 -16.78 -20.89
CA TRP A 104 5.79 -16.66 -19.50
C TRP A 104 6.85 -17.16 -18.50
N ARG A 105 7.56 -18.25 -18.82
CA ARG A 105 8.52 -18.87 -17.90
C ARG A 105 9.69 -17.93 -17.59
N ARG A 106 10.06 -17.05 -18.52
CA ARG A 106 10.99 -15.94 -18.27
C ARG A 106 10.51 -15.02 -17.13
N LEU A 107 9.26 -14.57 -17.17
CA LEU A 107 8.72 -13.68 -16.13
C LEU A 107 8.54 -14.43 -14.81
N GLU A 108 8.05 -15.66 -14.86
CA GLU A 108 7.91 -16.52 -13.68
C GLU A 108 9.26 -16.74 -12.97
N ALA A 109 10.31 -17.06 -13.72
CA ALA A 109 11.67 -17.20 -13.20
C ALA A 109 12.19 -15.87 -12.61
N ARG A 110 11.93 -14.75 -13.28
CA ARG A 110 12.31 -13.42 -12.77
C ARG A 110 11.64 -13.10 -11.43
N LEU A 111 10.32 -13.33 -11.33
CA LEU A 111 9.58 -13.09 -10.08
C LEU A 111 10.06 -14.02 -8.96
N ASN A 112 10.25 -15.31 -9.27
CA ASN A 112 10.77 -16.31 -8.32
C ASN A 112 12.25 -16.09 -7.94
N GLY A 113 12.96 -15.18 -8.61
CA GLY A 113 14.27 -14.69 -8.18
C GLY A 113 14.21 -13.86 -6.89
N TYR A 114 13.04 -13.34 -6.54
CA TYR A 114 12.81 -12.59 -5.31
C TYR A 114 12.14 -13.44 -4.23
N PRO A 115 12.49 -13.25 -2.94
CA PRO A 115 11.77 -13.88 -1.84
C PRO A 115 10.31 -13.44 -1.81
N GLN A 116 9.41 -14.41 -1.89
CA GLN A 116 7.96 -14.24 -1.88
C GLN A 116 7.36 -15.05 -0.75
N PHE A 117 6.28 -14.52 -0.17
CA PHE A 117 5.62 -15.12 0.98
C PHE A 117 4.11 -14.96 0.88
N LYS A 118 3.40 -15.78 1.64
CA LYS A 118 1.99 -15.63 1.92
C LYS A 118 1.75 -15.70 3.42
N THR A 119 0.86 -14.86 3.92
CA THR A 119 0.43 -14.88 5.34
C THR A 119 -1.05 -14.54 5.43
N GLU A 120 -1.76 -15.12 6.40
CA GLU A 120 -3.19 -14.87 6.56
C GLU A 120 -3.43 -13.62 7.38
N ILE A 121 -4.10 -12.61 6.81
CA ILE A 121 -4.49 -11.38 7.52
C ILE A 121 -6.01 -11.22 7.39
N ASP A 122 -6.69 -11.16 8.53
CA ASP A 122 -8.14 -11.10 8.64
C ASP A 122 -8.85 -12.17 7.79
N GLY A 123 -8.37 -13.43 7.85
CA GLY A 123 -8.97 -14.55 7.12
C GLY A 123 -8.65 -14.61 5.62
N LEU A 124 -7.71 -13.80 5.13
CA LEU A 124 -7.32 -13.79 3.71
C LEU A 124 -5.81 -13.99 3.56
N GLY A 125 -5.41 -14.92 2.69
CA GLY A 125 -4.00 -15.13 2.37
C GLY A 125 -3.45 -14.00 1.49
N ILE A 126 -2.60 -13.18 2.08
CA ILE A 126 -1.93 -12.03 1.45
C ILE A 126 -0.58 -12.47 0.90
N HIS A 127 -0.40 -12.33 -0.40
CA HIS A 127 0.88 -12.50 -1.07
C HIS A 127 1.71 -11.21 -1.04
N PHE A 128 3.02 -11.34 -0.85
CA PHE A 128 3.95 -10.22 -0.95
C PHE A 128 5.38 -10.67 -1.28
N LEU A 129 6.16 -9.78 -1.90
CA LEU A 129 7.62 -9.91 -1.95
C LEU A 129 8.23 -9.20 -0.74
N HIS A 130 9.31 -9.74 -0.20
CA HIS A 130 10.09 -9.11 0.86
C HIS A 130 11.58 -9.18 0.53
N ILE A 131 12.15 -8.05 0.15
CA ILE A 131 13.54 -7.93 -0.25
C ILE A 131 14.28 -7.12 0.80
N ARG A 132 15.16 -7.79 1.55
CA ARG A 132 16.03 -7.15 2.54
C ARG A 132 17.24 -6.55 1.82
N SER A 133 17.44 -5.24 1.94
CA SER A 133 18.76 -4.62 1.71
C SER A 133 19.87 -5.33 2.50
N LYS A 134 21.07 -5.33 1.93
CA LYS A 134 22.33 -5.71 2.60
C LYS A 134 22.82 -4.65 3.61
N HIS A 135 22.27 -3.44 3.57
CA HIS A 135 22.60 -2.36 4.50
C HIS A 135 21.71 -2.50 5.75
N GLU A 136 22.32 -2.60 6.93
CA GLU A 136 21.60 -2.88 8.19
C GLU A 136 20.62 -1.77 8.57
N ASP A 137 20.96 -0.51 8.29
CA ASP A 137 20.15 0.67 8.62
C ASP A 137 19.12 1.04 7.53
N ALA A 138 18.90 0.15 6.55
CA ALA A 138 17.99 0.42 5.44
C ALA A 138 16.55 0.67 5.94
N LEU A 139 15.93 1.74 5.44
CA LEU A 139 14.60 2.16 5.87
C LEU A 139 13.54 1.16 5.36
N PRO A 140 12.66 0.60 6.21
CA PRO A 140 11.59 -0.26 5.72
C PRO A 140 10.54 0.52 4.91
N LEU A 141 10.24 0.02 3.72
CA LEU A 141 9.33 0.62 2.76
C LEU A 141 8.32 -0.42 2.27
N ILE A 142 7.03 -0.12 2.46
CA ILE A 142 5.94 -0.85 1.81
C ILE A 142 5.48 -0.10 0.56
N MET A 143 5.45 -0.76 -0.60
CA MET A 143 5.00 -0.16 -1.86
C MET A 143 3.77 -0.90 -2.39
N THR A 144 2.67 -0.18 -2.58
CA THR A 144 1.40 -0.76 -3.02
C THR A 144 1.10 -0.39 -4.47
N HIS A 145 0.80 -1.38 -5.32
CA HIS A 145 0.40 -1.18 -6.72
C HIS A 145 -1.04 -0.66 -6.85
N GLY A 146 -1.50 -0.44 -8.08
CA GLY A 146 -2.86 0.00 -8.40
C GLY A 146 -3.67 -1.00 -9.21
N TRP A 147 -4.70 -0.50 -9.89
CA TRP A 147 -5.47 -1.16 -10.94
C TRP A 147 -5.30 -0.38 -12.25
N PRO A 148 -5.08 -1.06 -13.40
CA PRO A 148 -4.99 -2.51 -13.62
C PRO A 148 -3.57 -3.07 -13.36
N GLY A 149 -2.87 -2.52 -12.38
CA GLY A 149 -1.49 -2.82 -12.03
C GLY A 149 -1.24 -4.12 -11.26
N SER A 150 0.03 -4.38 -10.95
CA SER A 150 0.51 -5.50 -10.12
C SER A 150 1.92 -5.25 -9.60
N ILE A 151 2.41 -6.15 -8.73
CA ILE A 151 3.80 -6.13 -8.25
C ILE A 151 4.87 -6.13 -9.36
N VAL A 152 4.52 -6.53 -10.59
CA VAL A 152 5.44 -6.53 -11.74
C VAL A 152 5.94 -5.12 -12.08
N GLU A 153 5.17 -4.08 -11.73
CA GLU A 153 5.52 -2.67 -11.95
C GLU A 153 6.78 -2.24 -11.20
N PHE A 154 7.12 -2.95 -10.12
CA PHE A 154 8.22 -2.57 -9.23
C PHE A 154 9.54 -3.27 -9.56
N LEU A 155 9.58 -4.24 -10.46
CA LEU A 155 10.75 -5.11 -10.63
C LEU A 155 12.02 -4.36 -11.01
N GLU A 156 11.92 -3.25 -11.73
CA GLU A 156 13.10 -2.45 -12.14
C GLU A 156 13.62 -1.53 -11.02
N VAL A 157 12.84 -1.31 -9.96
CA VAL A 157 13.23 -0.42 -8.85
C VAL A 157 13.66 -1.18 -7.60
N ILE A 158 13.48 -2.50 -7.54
CA ILE A 158 13.90 -3.31 -6.37
C ILE A 158 15.39 -3.12 -6.11
N GLU A 159 16.26 -3.47 -7.06
CA GLU A 159 17.72 -3.45 -6.83
C GLU A 159 18.25 -2.05 -6.51
N PRO A 160 17.88 -0.97 -7.24
CA PRO A 160 18.32 0.37 -6.88
C PRO A 160 17.85 0.84 -5.49
N LEU A 161 16.68 0.38 -5.02
CA LEU A 161 16.19 0.71 -3.68
C LEU A 161 16.87 -0.12 -2.59
N THR A 162 17.16 -1.39 -2.84
CA THR A 162 17.73 -2.30 -1.83
C THR A 162 19.26 -2.29 -1.79
N ASP A 163 19.92 -1.96 -2.90
CA ASP A 163 21.39 -1.84 -3.01
C ASP A 163 21.79 -0.58 -3.81
N PRO A 164 21.43 0.63 -3.32
CA PRO A 164 21.72 1.86 -4.03
C PRO A 164 23.21 2.06 -4.35
N ALA A 165 24.12 1.59 -3.49
CA ALA A 165 25.56 1.70 -3.70
C ALA A 165 26.05 0.97 -4.97
N ALA A 166 25.42 -0.15 -5.35
CA ALA A 166 25.71 -0.85 -6.61
C ALA A 166 25.10 -0.17 -7.84
N HIS A 167 24.18 0.78 -7.63
CA HIS A 167 23.38 1.44 -8.66
C HIS A 167 23.62 2.97 -8.73
N GLY A 168 24.73 3.46 -8.17
CA GLY A 168 25.14 4.87 -8.25
C GLY A 168 24.51 5.81 -7.20
N GLY A 169 23.75 5.27 -6.25
CA GLY A 169 23.26 5.96 -5.06
C GLY A 169 24.17 5.76 -3.84
N LYS A 170 23.70 6.17 -2.66
CA LYS A 170 24.44 5.99 -1.40
C LYS A 170 23.85 4.87 -0.56
N ALA A 171 24.69 4.18 0.19
CA ALA A 171 24.26 3.13 1.12
C ALA A 171 23.23 3.60 2.16
N GLU A 172 23.34 4.87 2.62
CA GLU A 172 22.41 5.49 3.58
C GLU A 172 21.00 5.71 3.02
N ASP A 173 20.82 5.66 1.70
CA ASP A 173 19.53 5.82 1.01
C ASP A 173 18.84 4.46 0.75
N ALA A 174 19.34 3.36 1.34
CA ALA A 174 18.83 2.03 1.10
C ALA A 174 17.49 1.75 1.80
N PHE A 175 16.69 0.87 1.20
CA PHE A 175 15.42 0.41 1.74
C PHE A 175 15.36 -1.10 1.89
N HIS A 176 14.70 -1.57 2.95
CA HIS A 176 14.08 -2.89 2.90
C HIS A 176 12.72 -2.76 2.20
N VAL A 177 12.44 -3.56 1.18
CA VAL A 177 11.27 -3.37 0.31
C VAL A 177 10.25 -4.49 0.53
N VAL A 178 9.00 -4.10 0.78
CA VAL A 178 7.84 -5.01 0.92
C VAL A 178 6.82 -4.65 -0.18
N LEU A 179 6.51 -5.61 -1.05
CA LEU A 179 5.64 -5.41 -2.21
C LEU A 179 4.43 -6.35 -2.12
N PRO A 180 3.37 -5.97 -1.40
CA PRO A 180 2.19 -6.81 -1.33
C PRO A 180 1.32 -6.72 -2.58
N SER A 181 0.69 -7.85 -2.92
CA SER A 181 -0.42 -7.87 -3.87
C SER A 181 -1.70 -7.49 -3.13
N ILE A 182 -2.44 -6.50 -3.65
CA ILE A 182 -3.70 -6.05 -3.05
C ILE A 182 -4.67 -7.25 -2.91
N PRO A 183 -5.47 -7.34 -1.83
CA PRO A 183 -6.53 -8.33 -1.71
C PRO A 183 -7.35 -8.51 -2.99
N GLY A 184 -7.47 -9.75 -3.48
CA GLY A 184 -8.12 -10.08 -4.75
C GLY A 184 -7.32 -9.78 -6.03
N HIS A 185 -6.07 -9.32 -5.93
CA HIS A 185 -5.17 -9.07 -7.06
C HIS A 185 -4.00 -10.06 -7.08
N GLY A 186 -3.57 -10.42 -8.29
CA GLY A 186 -2.38 -11.26 -8.50
C GLY A 186 -2.44 -12.58 -7.73
N PHE A 187 -1.49 -12.76 -6.82
CA PHE A 187 -1.32 -14.00 -6.05
C PHE A 187 -1.90 -13.93 -4.62
N SER A 188 -2.46 -12.78 -4.22
CA SER A 188 -3.28 -12.69 -3.01
C SER A 188 -4.63 -13.37 -3.25
N ASP A 189 -5.18 -13.98 -2.20
CA ASP A 189 -6.45 -14.67 -2.30
C ASP A 189 -7.60 -13.72 -2.66
N LYS A 190 -8.63 -14.28 -3.29
CA LYS A 190 -9.86 -13.58 -3.61
C LYS A 190 -10.76 -13.55 -2.36
N PRO A 191 -11.19 -12.38 -1.89
CA PRO A 191 -12.14 -12.31 -0.79
C PRO A 191 -13.42 -13.10 -1.06
N ALA A 192 -13.82 -13.96 -0.11
CA ALA A 192 -15.09 -14.66 -0.15
C ALA A 192 -16.27 -13.77 0.30
N GLU A 193 -15.98 -12.65 0.97
CA GLU A 193 -16.96 -11.75 1.56
C GLU A 193 -16.65 -10.29 1.22
N LYS A 194 -17.66 -9.43 1.38
CA LYS A 194 -17.53 -7.97 1.21
C LYS A 194 -16.64 -7.38 2.33
N GLY A 195 -16.17 -6.14 2.13
CA GLY A 195 -15.56 -5.36 3.21
C GLY A 195 -14.04 -5.15 3.10
N TRP A 196 -13.39 -5.71 2.08
CA TRP A 196 -12.02 -5.33 1.71
C TRP A 196 -11.99 -3.96 1.01
N ASN A 197 -12.22 -2.91 1.80
CA ASN A 197 -12.07 -1.52 1.39
C ASN A 197 -10.67 -0.99 1.76
N ARG A 198 -10.34 0.23 1.30
CA ARG A 198 -9.04 0.88 1.57
C ARG A 198 -8.67 0.93 3.07
N THR A 199 -9.65 1.11 3.96
CA THR A 199 -9.44 1.18 5.41
C THR A 199 -8.99 -0.17 5.97
N ARG A 200 -9.66 -1.26 5.57
CA ARG A 200 -9.26 -2.63 5.95
C ARG A 200 -7.89 -2.98 5.38
N ILE A 201 -7.63 -2.63 4.12
CA ILE A 201 -6.33 -2.87 3.49
C ILE A 201 -5.21 -2.10 4.21
N ALA A 202 -5.45 -0.84 4.59
CA ALA A 202 -4.49 -0.03 5.36
C ALA A 202 -4.14 -0.68 6.71
N HIS A 203 -5.13 -1.23 7.43
CA HIS A 203 -4.88 -2.00 8.64
C HIS A 203 -4.12 -3.30 8.36
N ALA A 204 -4.46 -4.01 7.28
CA ALA A 204 -3.75 -5.23 6.88
C ALA A 204 -2.27 -4.95 6.56
N TRP A 205 -1.95 -3.84 5.89
CA TRP A 205 -0.58 -3.38 5.68
C TRP A 205 0.14 -3.07 6.97
N ASN A 206 -0.52 -2.41 7.91
CA ASN A 206 0.06 -2.19 9.22
C ASN A 206 0.38 -3.51 9.93
N THR A 207 -0.56 -4.46 9.93
CA THR A 207 -0.36 -5.80 10.49
C THR A 207 0.78 -6.54 9.79
N LEU A 208 0.84 -6.49 8.46
CA LEU A 208 1.92 -7.10 7.66
C LEU A 208 3.28 -6.54 8.07
N MET A 209 3.43 -5.22 8.16
CA MET A 209 4.70 -4.59 8.52
C MET A 209 5.16 -4.96 9.94
N HIS A 210 4.24 -5.01 10.92
CA HIS A 210 4.58 -5.43 12.28
C HIS A 210 4.93 -6.93 12.34
N ARG A 211 4.26 -7.79 11.57
CA ARG A 211 4.63 -9.22 11.47
C ARG A 211 6.03 -9.43 10.90
N LEU A 212 6.47 -8.54 10.01
CA LEU A 212 7.84 -8.52 9.47
C LEU A 212 8.86 -7.88 10.43
N GLY A 213 8.43 -7.45 11.62
CA GLY A 213 9.28 -6.83 12.64
C GLY A 213 9.58 -5.34 12.40
N TYR A 214 8.80 -4.66 11.57
CA TYR A 214 8.97 -3.24 11.28
C TYR A 214 8.04 -2.36 12.13
N ASP A 215 8.55 -1.90 13.27
CA ASP A 215 7.86 -0.94 14.15
C ASP A 215 7.92 0.51 13.65
N SER A 216 8.76 0.78 12.64
CA SER A 216 8.91 2.09 12.01
C SER A 216 9.19 1.91 10.52
N TYR A 217 8.34 2.46 9.66
CA TYR A 217 8.42 2.29 8.21
C TYR A 217 7.81 3.46 7.45
N VAL A 218 8.04 3.51 6.14
CA VAL A 218 7.39 4.45 5.21
C VAL A 218 6.53 3.70 4.21
N ALA A 219 5.52 4.37 3.67
CA ALA A 219 4.61 3.78 2.69
C ALA A 219 4.63 4.56 1.37
N GLN A 220 4.56 3.83 0.26
CA GLN A 220 4.48 4.37 -1.08
C GLN A 220 3.34 3.74 -1.87
N GLY A 221 2.70 4.51 -2.73
CA GLY A 221 1.82 3.95 -3.76
C GLY A 221 1.33 4.95 -4.79
N GLY A 222 0.98 4.42 -5.97
CA GLY A 222 0.25 5.10 -7.07
C GLY A 222 -1.18 4.55 -7.17
N ASP A 223 -2.09 5.23 -7.87
CA ASP A 223 -3.46 4.73 -8.12
C ASP A 223 -4.16 4.22 -6.83
N TRP A 224 -4.69 2.99 -6.76
CA TRP A 224 -5.24 2.42 -5.51
C TRP A 224 -4.22 2.37 -4.38
N GLY A 225 -2.94 2.15 -4.70
CA GLY A 225 -1.84 2.26 -3.74
C GLY A 225 -1.71 3.65 -3.15
N SER A 226 -1.95 4.73 -3.92
CA SER A 226 -2.00 6.11 -3.38
C SER A 226 -3.20 6.27 -2.43
N VAL A 227 -4.36 5.72 -2.79
CA VAL A 227 -5.57 5.75 -1.96
C VAL A 227 -5.34 5.01 -0.64
N ILE A 228 -4.78 3.80 -0.68
CA ILE A 228 -4.49 2.99 0.50
C ILE A 228 -3.41 3.64 1.36
N THR A 229 -2.31 4.10 0.76
CA THR A 229 -1.24 4.81 1.47
C THR A 229 -1.78 6.04 2.19
N THR A 230 -2.58 6.86 1.49
CA THR A 230 -3.23 8.03 2.09
C THR A 230 -4.15 7.63 3.26
N GLU A 231 -4.92 6.55 3.11
CA GLU A 231 -5.77 6.02 4.18
C GLU A 231 -4.94 5.58 5.39
N MET A 232 -3.77 4.95 5.21
CA MET A 232 -2.85 4.62 6.31
C MET A 232 -2.42 5.87 7.09
N GLY A 233 -2.12 6.97 6.39
CA GLY A 233 -1.80 8.26 7.02
C GLY A 233 -2.98 8.90 7.75
N LEU A 234 -4.19 8.85 7.17
CA LEU A 234 -5.42 9.35 7.81
C LEU A 234 -5.75 8.59 9.09
N LEU A 235 -5.59 7.26 9.07
CA LEU A 235 -5.79 6.39 10.22
C LEU A 235 -4.68 6.50 11.27
N ARG A 236 -3.53 7.09 10.91
CA ARG A 236 -2.32 7.14 11.75
C ARG A 236 -1.93 5.74 12.25
N VAL A 237 -1.89 4.78 11.32
CA VAL A 237 -1.49 3.41 11.66
C VAL A 237 -0.12 3.42 12.33
N ASN A 238 0.07 2.53 13.31
CA ASN A 238 1.28 2.54 14.13
C ASN A 238 2.54 2.35 13.28
N GLY A 239 3.63 2.99 13.66
CA GLY A 239 4.92 2.88 12.96
C GLY A 239 5.04 3.59 11.61
N LEU A 240 3.95 4.08 11.00
CA LEU A 240 4.05 4.84 9.75
C LEU A 240 4.69 6.22 9.98
N ARG A 241 5.89 6.43 9.42
CA ARG A 241 6.70 7.64 9.56
C ARG A 241 6.39 8.70 8.51
N ALA A 242 6.20 8.27 7.27
CA ALA A 242 5.97 9.14 6.14
C ALA A 242 5.25 8.39 5.01
N MET A 243 4.62 9.17 4.13
CA MET A 243 3.96 8.69 2.93
C MET A 243 4.60 9.34 1.69
N HIS A 244 4.76 8.57 0.64
CA HIS A 244 5.10 9.07 -0.69
C HIS A 244 4.03 8.60 -1.70
N VAL A 245 3.34 9.52 -2.34
CA VAL A 245 2.32 9.19 -3.35
C VAL A 245 2.67 9.85 -4.68
N ASN A 246 2.63 9.08 -5.76
CA ASN A 246 2.89 9.58 -7.12
C ASN A 246 1.60 9.83 -7.93
N LEU A 247 0.43 9.59 -7.32
CA LEU A 247 -0.87 10.03 -7.84
C LEU A 247 -1.74 10.57 -6.70
N PRO A 248 -1.46 11.78 -6.19
CA PRO A 248 -2.23 12.35 -5.09
C PRO A 248 -3.66 12.69 -5.51
N PHE A 249 -4.65 12.07 -4.88
CA PHE A 249 -6.06 12.40 -5.07
C PHE A 249 -6.47 13.56 -4.15
N VAL A 250 -6.47 14.78 -4.69
CA VAL A 250 -6.87 15.99 -3.96
C VAL A 250 -8.13 16.56 -4.61
N PHE A 251 -9.23 16.55 -3.85
CA PHE A 251 -10.49 17.16 -4.27
C PHE A 251 -10.69 18.48 -3.53
N PRO A 252 -11.08 19.56 -4.22
CA PRO A 252 -11.45 20.79 -3.54
C PRO A 252 -12.63 20.52 -2.61
N ASN A 253 -12.66 21.20 -1.46
CA ASN A 253 -13.84 21.18 -0.60
C ASN A 253 -15.03 21.66 -1.45
N PRO A 254 -16.15 20.91 -1.53
CA PRO A 254 -17.30 21.36 -2.30
C PRO A 254 -17.65 22.79 -1.88
N PHE A 255 -17.81 23.66 -2.88
CA PHE A 255 -18.23 25.04 -2.65
C PHE A 255 -19.47 25.04 -1.77
N ARG A 256 -19.35 25.55 -0.55
CA ARG A 256 -20.50 25.77 0.32
C ARG A 256 -21.21 27.03 -0.22
N PRO A 257 -22.39 26.93 -0.84
CA PRO A 257 -23.05 28.12 -1.34
C PRO A 257 -23.29 29.07 -0.17
N ILE A 258 -22.92 30.34 -0.34
CA ILE A 258 -23.19 31.39 0.64
C ILE A 258 -24.70 31.39 0.86
N ARG A 259 -25.15 31.04 2.08
CA ARG A 259 -26.54 31.25 2.45
C ARG A 259 -26.80 32.75 2.36
N HIS A 260 -27.51 33.19 1.33
CA HIS A 260 -28.11 34.51 1.35
C HIS A 260 -28.97 34.60 2.60
N GLN A 261 -28.56 35.43 3.56
CA GLN A 261 -29.46 35.86 4.62
C GLN A 261 -30.65 36.51 3.91
N LYS A 262 -31.81 35.84 3.91
CA LYS A 262 -33.06 36.48 3.54
C LYS A 262 -33.17 37.72 4.43
N ASN A 263 -33.09 38.89 3.80
CA ASN A 263 -33.42 40.17 4.43
C ASN A 263 -34.75 39.98 5.19
N ARG A 264 -34.68 39.99 6.52
CA ARG A 264 -35.86 40.19 7.35
C ARG A 264 -36.32 41.62 7.03
N SER A 265 -37.34 41.74 6.18
CA SER A 265 -38.08 42.98 6.04
C SER A 265 -38.59 43.36 7.44
N ARG A 266 -37.97 44.37 8.05
CA ARG A 266 -38.57 45.09 9.16
C ARG A 266 -39.79 45.79 8.58
N SER A 267 -40.97 45.28 8.88
CA SER A 267 -42.21 46.03 8.73
C SER A 267 -42.09 47.28 9.61
N ILE A 268 -42.01 48.43 8.95
CA ILE A 268 -42.24 49.73 9.57
C ILE A 268 -43.76 49.88 9.61
N ARG A 269 -44.32 50.02 10.81
CA ARG A 269 -45.62 50.65 11.04
C ARG A 269 -45.38 52.11 11.38
#